data_AF-A0A366C569-F1
#
_entry.id   AF-A0A366C569-F1
#
_cell.length_a   1.000
_cell.length_b   1.000
_cell.length_c   1.000
_cell.angle_alpha   90.00
_cell.angle_beta   90.00
_cell.angle_gamma   90.00
#
_symmetry.space_group_name_H-M   'P 1'
#
loop_
_entity.id
_entity.type
_entity.pdbx_description
1 polymer ?
#
loop_
_entity_poly.entity_id
_entity_poly.type
_entity_poly.pdbx_seq_one_letter_code
_entity_poly.pdbx_strand_id
1 'polypeptide(L)' 'MPFALTEGGFDAAAVAELIAASDLPEDEKALLTAAAEGAADAPVLVPPVVAQIRAALGY' A
#
# COMPACT_ATOMS: atom_id res chain seq x y z
N MET A 1 -1.62 10.75 7.83
CA MET A 1 -1.00 9.47 7.39
C MET A 1 -1.72 8.32 8.06
N PRO A 2 -2.29 7.36 7.31
CA PRO A 2 -2.84 6.13 7.86
C PRO A 2 -1.75 5.30 8.55
N PHE A 3 -2.04 4.72 9.72
CA PHE A 3 -1.07 3.88 10.46
C PHE A 3 -0.61 2.66 9.64
N ALA A 4 -1.52 2.10 8.83
CA ALA A 4 -1.27 1.00 7.92
C ALA A 4 -0.20 1.28 6.85
N LEU A 5 0.07 2.56 6.57
CA LEU A 5 1.13 2.98 5.65
C LEU A 5 2.39 3.36 6.43
N THR A 6 2.80 2.59 7.44
CA THR A 6 4.06 2.79 8.19
C THR A 6 4.80 1.47 8.35
N GLU A 7 6.13 1.49 8.45
CA GLU A 7 6.92 0.25 8.58
C GLU A 7 6.53 -0.59 9.81
N GLY A 8 6.24 0.05 10.94
CA GLY A 8 5.84 -0.63 12.18
C GLY A 8 4.36 -0.96 12.29
N GLY A 9 3.54 -0.49 11.34
CA GLY A 9 2.09 -0.63 11.36
C GLY A 9 1.52 -1.24 10.08
N PHE A 10 2.37 -1.74 9.18
CA PHE A 10 1.96 -2.23 7.87
C PHE A 10 0.96 -3.37 7.99
N ASP A 11 -0.19 -3.18 7.35
CA ASP A 11 -1.27 -4.16 7.27
C ASP A 11 -1.78 -4.15 5.82
N ALA A 12 -1.49 -5.21 5.08
CA ALA A 12 -1.82 -5.31 3.67
C ALA A 12 -3.34 -5.23 3.42
N ALA A 13 -4.18 -5.73 4.33
CA ALA A 13 -5.63 -5.66 4.18
C ALA A 13 -6.12 -4.22 4.37
N ALA A 14 -5.65 -3.53 5.41
CA ALA A 14 -5.98 -2.13 5.62
C ALA A 14 -5.46 -1.22 4.50
N VAL A 15 -4.28 -1.55 3.93
CA VAL A 15 -3.72 -0.86 2.76
C VAL A 15 -4.55 -1.11 1.51
N ALA A 16 -5.03 -2.34 1.28
CA ALA A 16 -5.91 -2.65 0.16
C ALA A 16 -7.22 -1.86 0.22
N GLU A 17 -7.82 -1.71 1.41
CA GLU A 17 -9.01 -0.86 1.60
C GLU A 17 -8.74 0.61 1.27
N LEU A 18 -7.58 1.15 1.66
CA LEU A 18 -7.17 2.52 1.30
C LEU A 18 -7.01 2.70 -0.21
N ILE A 19 -6.39 1.72 -0.88
CA ILE A 19 -6.21 1.72 -2.34
C ILE A 19 -7.57 1.63 -3.03
N ALA A 20 -8.46 0.73 -2.57
CA ALA A 20 -9.79 0.55 -3.13
C ALA A 20 -10.64 1.82 -3.05
N ALA A 21 -10.56 2.54 -1.92
CA ALA A 21 -11.28 3.79 -1.66
C ALA A 21 -10.70 5.03 -2.38
N SER A 22 -9.52 4.91 -3.01
CA SER A 22 -8.90 6.04 -3.71
C SER A 22 -9.55 6.33 -5.07
N ASP A 23 -9.26 7.50 -5.64
CA ASP A 23 -9.68 7.87 -7.01
C ASP A 23 -8.68 7.39 -8.08
N LEU A 24 -7.73 6.50 -7.73
CA LEU A 24 -6.75 5.96 -8.67
C LEU A 24 -7.42 5.12 -9.77
N PRO A 25 -6.83 5.06 -10.98
CA PRO A 25 -7.25 4.13 -12.02
C PRO A 25 -7.24 2.67 -11.54
N GLU A 26 -8.15 1.83 -12.06
CA GLU A 26 -8.25 0.42 -11.64
C GLU A 26 -6.94 -0.36 -11.84
N ASP A 27 -6.23 -0.12 -12.95
CA ASP A 27 -4.93 -0.75 -13.22
C ASP A 27 -3.88 -0.40 -12.15
N GLU A 28 -3.90 0.85 -11.68
CA GLU A 28 -2.99 1.32 -10.63
C GLU A 28 -3.37 0.75 -9.27
N LYS A 29 -4.67 0.68 -8.96
CA LYS A 29 -5.16 0.01 -7.76
C LYS A 29 -4.75 -1.46 -7.71
N ALA A 30 -4.89 -2.18 -8.82
CA ALA A 30 -4.50 -3.59 -8.91
C ALA A 30 -2.99 -3.76 -8.68
N LEU A 31 -2.17 -2.91 -9.29
CA LEU A 31 -0.72 -2.95 -9.14
C LEU A 31 -0.26 -2.67 -7.69
N LEU A 32 -0.85 -1.65 -7.05
CA LEU A 32 -0.53 -1.30 -5.67
C LEU A 32 -1.01 -2.34 -4.66
N THR A 33 -2.17 -2.96 -4.92
CA THR A 33 -2.71 -4.03 -4.06
C THR A 33 -1.80 -5.26 -4.11
N ALA A 34 -1.38 -5.69 -5.30
CA ALA A 34 -0.43 -6.79 -5.45
C ALA A 34 0.92 -6.50 -4.79
N ALA A 35 1.39 -5.25 -4.85
CA ALA A 35 2.61 -4.83 -4.15
C ALA A 35 2.44 -4.91 -2.62
N ALA A 36 1.29 -4.48 -2.08
CA ALA A 36 0.98 -4.57 -0.66
C ALA A 36 0.91 -6.03 -0.16
N GLU A 37 0.28 -6.91 -0.93
CA GLU A 37 0.23 -8.35 -0.67
C GLU A 37 1.64 -8.96 -0.66
N GLY A 38 2.46 -8.67 -1.67
CA GLY A 38 3.83 -9.17 -1.74
C GLY A 38 4.73 -8.68 -0.60
N ALA A 39 4.47 -7.48 -0.08
CA ALA A 39 5.18 -6.95 1.09
C ALA A 39 4.77 -7.63 2.42
N ALA A 40 3.56 -8.19 2.51
CA ALA A 40 3.11 -8.94 3.68
C ALA A 40 3.96 -10.20 3.92
N ASP A 41 4.35 -10.87 2.83
CA ASP A 41 5.19 -12.07 2.87
C ASP A 41 6.69 -11.77 2.94
N ALA A 42 7.09 -10.52 2.70
CA ALA A 42 8.49 -10.09 2.66
C ALA A 42 8.68 -8.73 3.35
N PRO A 43 8.96 -8.70 4.67
CA PRO A 43 9.08 -7.46 5.45
C PRO A 43 10.11 -6.46 4.91
N VAL A 44 11.14 -6.94 4.20
CA VAL A 44 12.15 -6.08 3.55
C VAL A 44 11.56 -5.21 2.42
N LEU A 45 10.42 -5.60 1.87
CA LEU A 45 9.71 -4.86 0.82
C LEU A 45 8.73 -3.83 1.39
N VAL A 46 8.41 -3.88 2.69
CA VAL A 46 7.47 -2.95 3.32
C VAL A 46 7.89 -1.49 3.14
N PRO A 47 9.15 -1.07 3.44
CA PRO A 47 9.54 0.32 3.26
C PRO A 47 9.36 0.88 1.83
N PRO A 48 9.86 0.22 0.76
CA PRO A 48 9.67 0.73 -0.60
C PRO A 48 8.20 0.68 -1.06
N VAL A 49 7.43 -0.35 -0.67
CA VAL A 49 6.01 -0.45 -1.03
C VAL A 49 5.18 0.63 -0.34
N VAL A 50 5.42 0.89 0.95
CA VAL A 50 4.79 2.00 1.67
C VAL A 50 5.11 3.35 1.02
N ALA A 51 6.36 3.57 0.61
CA ALA A 51 6.75 4.80 -0.08
C ALA A 51 6.02 4.97 -1.43
N GLN A 52 5.91 3.89 -2.20
CA GLN A 52 5.19 3.87 -3.48
C GLN A 52 3.70 4.20 -3.29
N ILE A 53 3.03 3.53 -2.36
CA ILE A 53 1.60 3.72 -2.12
C ILE A 53 1.31 5.13 -1.60
N ARG A 54 2.16 5.67 -0.72
CA ARG A 54 2.03 7.06 -0.24
C ARG A 54 2.14 8.05 -1.40
N ALA A 55 3.11 7.87 -2.29
CA ALA A 55 3.29 8.74 -3.44
C ALA A 55 2.06 8.71 -4.38
N ALA A 56 1.49 7.54 -4.63
CA ALA A 56 0.29 7.38 -5.45
C ALA A 56 -0.94 8.04 -4.80
N LEU A 57 -1.11 7.89 -3.48
CA LEU A 57 -2.25 8.45 -2.74
C LEU A 57 -2.08 9.92 -2.34
N GLY A 58 -0.92 10.53 -2.62
CA GLY A 58 -0.65 11.93 -2.31
C GLY A 58 -0.43 12.24 -0.82
N TYR A 59 0.17 11.30 -0.07
CA TYR A 59 0.50 11.47 1.35
C TYR A 59 1.93 11.98 1.61
#